data_AF-V6LPE5-F1
#
_entry.id   AF-V6LPE5-F1
#
_cell.length_a   1.000
_cell.length_b   1.000
_cell.length_c   1.000
_cell.angle_alpha   90.00
_cell.angle_beta   90.00
_cell.angle_gamma   90.00
#
_symmetry.space_group_name_H-M   'P 1'
#
loop_
_entity.id
_entity.type
_entity.pdbx_description
1 polymer ?
#
loop_
_entity_poly.entity_id
_entity_poly.type
_entity_poly.pdbx_seq_one_letter_code
_entity_poly.pdbx_strand_id
1 'polypeptide(L)'
;MSVRKLAAQRLGIQLADLKTPSKQEFINKYRDPAVADIHFNAYLDYQEKIISDLRVEEAQIEEKGILNFEFKTLGSPADLEKYLKHDRSNANSRSNNMTQKQNPPHILKQLQVKQRYLQQLQEEKNHKSKLMNKMEEKQQHADQLAQNGSDSVKQQLEQQAQLKAEKQAKIEELRIDNMKKLEKQKQELNEKQIQKQAHMELQSERKEQELREKVIAQQALFTEKQEKINQINQAKKEQQERMKVEFEHKTAKANEFYEMNRQQKQQELHEKLVKEQEHLQQQMAETKRQLEIHQAQKVEKMEQKMAQIDQKLYEQKIKQQQEIEFKKQLSSERQQKMQERFDEKQKQQLLKQQKVVENQQTKFQQSEAIKQKQCQQTREAAEKEAAKAEIARKQAIQRQNREEYEKQIKFAQNEEKTEEVRMRKVAKEQENERIKMMSMHLNGIGDVEKAINVLKRSQGAE
;
A
#
# COMPACT_ATOMS: atom_id res chain seq x y z
N MET A 1 64.17 13.68 -50.43
CA MET A 1 62.90 13.18 -49.86
C MET A 1 63.17 12.76 -48.42
N SER A 2 62.22 12.81 -47.49
CA SER A 2 62.44 12.30 -46.12
C SER A 2 62.17 10.80 -46.04
N VAL A 3 62.83 10.09 -45.11
CA VAL A 3 62.67 8.63 -44.88
C VAL A 3 61.19 8.26 -44.79
N ARG A 4 60.44 8.92 -43.90
CA ARG A 4 58.99 8.76 -43.71
C ARG A 4 58.14 8.91 -44.97
N LYS A 5 58.53 9.78 -45.90
CA LYS A 5 57.83 9.96 -47.18
C LYS A 5 58.12 8.81 -48.16
N LEU A 6 59.36 8.31 -48.16
CA LEU A 6 59.74 7.15 -48.97
C LEU A 6 59.13 5.84 -48.43
N ALA A 7 59.13 5.65 -47.11
CA ALA A 7 58.48 4.52 -46.44
C ALA A 7 56.97 4.47 -46.73
N ALA A 8 56.27 5.59 -46.52
CA ALA A 8 54.84 5.69 -46.84
C ALA A 8 54.55 5.47 -48.34
N GLN A 9 55.40 5.98 -49.24
CA GLN A 9 55.26 5.74 -50.68
C GLN A 9 55.46 4.26 -51.06
N ARG A 10 56.42 3.55 -50.43
CA ARG A 10 56.63 2.11 -50.66
C ARG A 10 55.48 1.25 -50.15
N LEU A 11 54.90 1.61 -49.01
CA LEU A 11 53.76 0.91 -48.40
C LEU A 11 52.39 1.33 -48.99
N GLY A 12 52.35 2.32 -49.90
CA GLY A 12 51.13 2.82 -50.52
C GLY A 12 50.23 3.68 -49.61
N ILE A 13 50.76 4.16 -48.48
CA ILE A 13 50.02 4.87 -47.43
C ILE A 13 50.06 6.38 -47.69
N GLN A 14 48.94 7.10 -47.57
CA GLN A 14 48.98 8.56 -47.57
C GLN A 14 49.30 9.06 -46.17
N LEU A 15 50.28 9.96 -46.03
CA LEU A 15 50.62 10.56 -44.73
C LEU A 15 49.49 11.41 -44.12
N ALA A 16 48.43 11.71 -44.88
CA ALA A 16 47.20 12.32 -44.37
C ALA A 16 46.37 11.35 -43.53
N ASP A 17 46.40 10.05 -43.85
CA ASP A 17 45.61 9.00 -43.19
C ASP A 17 46.11 8.70 -41.78
N LEU A 18 47.33 9.13 -41.44
CA LEU A 18 47.94 9.03 -40.10
C LEU A 18 47.41 10.07 -39.10
N LYS A 19 46.39 10.84 -39.47
CA LYS A 19 45.68 11.74 -38.55
C LYS A 19 44.57 10.98 -37.85
N THR A 20 44.76 10.66 -36.58
CA THR A 20 43.70 10.12 -35.72
C THR A 20 42.52 11.11 -35.66
N PRO A 21 41.31 10.74 -36.10
CA PRO A 21 40.11 11.53 -35.86
C PRO A 21 39.78 11.55 -34.37
N SER A 22 39.06 12.56 -33.93
CA SER A 22 38.58 12.64 -32.56
C SER A 22 37.55 11.54 -32.26
N LYS A 23 37.53 11.04 -31.02
CA LYS A 23 36.48 10.11 -30.57
C LYS A 23 35.07 10.68 -30.75
N GLN A 24 34.92 12.01 -30.70
CA GLN A 24 33.64 12.69 -30.93
C GLN A 24 33.14 12.53 -32.38
N GLU A 25 34.02 12.47 -33.38
CA GLU A 25 33.61 12.23 -34.78
C GLU A 25 33.09 10.80 -34.99
N PHE A 26 33.55 9.82 -34.19
CA PHE A 26 32.96 8.48 -34.16
C PHE A 26 31.60 8.48 -33.43
N ILE A 27 31.50 9.12 -32.26
CA ILE A 27 30.23 9.26 -31.50
C ILE A 27 29.16 9.97 -32.33
N ASN A 28 29.53 10.97 -33.14
CA ASN A 28 28.60 11.67 -34.04
C ASN A 28 28.19 10.83 -35.27
N LYS A 29 28.92 9.75 -35.60
CA LYS A 29 28.71 8.91 -36.78
C LYS A 29 27.94 7.63 -36.50
N TYR A 30 28.02 7.10 -35.29
CA TYR A 30 27.33 5.88 -34.86
C TYR A 30 26.21 6.22 -33.86
N ARG A 31 25.00 5.70 -34.11
CA ARG A 31 23.80 6.00 -33.29
C ARG A 31 23.88 5.46 -31.85
N ASP A 32 24.76 4.50 -31.59
CA ASP A 32 24.99 3.87 -30.30
C ASP A 32 26.45 4.16 -29.84
N PRO A 33 26.65 4.80 -28.67
CA PRO A 33 27.98 5.05 -28.12
C PRO A 33 28.84 3.79 -27.91
N ALA A 34 28.25 2.63 -27.59
CA ALA A 34 29.01 1.39 -27.43
C ALA A 34 29.56 0.89 -28.77
N VAL A 35 28.78 1.05 -29.85
CA VAL A 35 29.21 0.76 -31.22
C VAL A 35 30.26 1.78 -31.70
N ALA A 36 30.12 3.06 -31.32
CA ALA A 36 31.14 4.07 -31.56
C ALA A 36 32.49 3.72 -30.90
N ASP A 37 32.46 3.24 -29.66
CA ASP A 37 33.66 2.84 -28.90
C ASP A 37 34.35 1.61 -29.52
N ILE A 38 33.58 0.60 -29.95
CA ILE A 38 34.13 -0.58 -30.65
C ILE A 38 34.83 -0.16 -31.96
N HIS A 39 34.19 0.69 -32.77
CA HIS A 39 34.78 1.16 -34.02
C HIS A 39 35.96 2.13 -33.83
N PHE A 40 35.95 2.94 -32.76
CA PHE A 40 37.07 3.82 -32.42
C PHE A 40 38.29 3.01 -31.99
N ASN A 41 38.12 2.01 -31.12
CA ASN A 41 39.20 1.14 -30.69
C ASN A 41 39.79 0.34 -31.86
N ALA A 42 38.95 -0.28 -32.69
CA ALA A 42 39.42 -0.99 -33.89
C ALA A 42 40.13 -0.07 -34.91
N TYR A 43 39.82 1.22 -34.94
CA TYR A 43 40.55 2.21 -35.73
C TYR A 43 41.91 2.57 -35.11
N LEU A 44 42.02 2.64 -33.78
CA LEU A 44 43.30 2.80 -33.08
C LEU A 44 44.22 1.60 -33.32
N ASP A 45 43.72 0.37 -33.20
CA ASP A 45 44.49 -0.86 -33.48
C ASP A 45 45.06 -0.86 -34.91
N TYR A 46 44.26 -0.41 -35.88
CA TYR A 46 44.66 -0.25 -37.28
C TYR A 46 45.72 0.85 -37.48
N GLN A 47 45.59 1.98 -36.78
CA GLN A 47 46.58 3.06 -36.79
C GLN A 47 47.91 2.62 -36.16
N GLU A 48 47.88 1.96 -35.00
CA GLU A 48 49.11 1.48 -34.36
C GLU A 48 49.84 0.46 -35.24
N LYS A 49 49.11 -0.43 -35.91
CA LYS A 49 49.68 -1.33 -36.91
C LYS A 49 50.34 -0.56 -38.06
N ILE A 50 49.64 0.39 -38.69
CA ILE A 50 50.21 1.21 -39.78
C ILE A 50 51.47 1.97 -39.33
N ILE A 51 51.46 2.53 -38.11
CA ILE A 51 52.60 3.25 -37.54
C ILE A 51 53.76 2.29 -37.25
N SER A 52 53.49 1.06 -36.84
CA SER A 52 54.49 0.00 -36.68
C SER A 52 55.11 -0.40 -38.02
N ASP A 53 54.28 -0.71 -39.02
CA ASP A 53 54.72 -1.11 -40.37
C ASP A 53 55.56 0.01 -41.02
N LEU A 54 55.16 1.28 -40.84
CA LEU A 54 55.94 2.44 -41.26
C LEU A 54 57.31 2.53 -40.57
N ARG A 55 57.38 2.35 -39.25
CA ARG A 55 58.66 2.39 -38.51
C ARG A 55 59.61 1.27 -38.93
N VAL A 56 59.08 0.09 -39.26
CA VAL A 56 59.88 -1.03 -39.77
C VAL A 56 60.44 -0.72 -41.16
N GLU A 57 59.66 -0.10 -42.05
CA GLU A 57 60.16 0.32 -43.37
C GLU A 57 61.10 1.54 -43.29
N GLU A 58 60.87 2.48 -42.36
CA GLU A 58 61.81 3.57 -42.04
C GLU A 58 63.17 3.01 -41.59
N ALA A 59 63.17 2.08 -40.63
CA ALA A 59 64.38 1.41 -40.15
C ALA A 59 65.08 0.61 -41.27
N GLN A 60 64.34 -0.09 -42.14
CA GLN A 60 64.92 -0.78 -43.29
C GLN A 60 65.51 0.16 -44.34
N ILE A 61 64.97 1.36 -44.54
CA ILE A 61 65.55 2.37 -45.44
C ILE A 61 66.86 2.94 -44.87
N GLU A 62 66.90 3.16 -43.55
CA GLU A 62 68.09 3.63 -42.83
C GLU A 62 69.19 2.56 -42.77
N GLU A 63 68.85 1.31 -42.43
CA GLU A 63 69.76 0.16 -42.38
C GLU A 63 70.36 -0.17 -43.77
N LYS A 64 69.55 -0.10 -44.83
CA LYS A 64 70.02 -0.32 -46.22
C LYS A 64 70.85 0.85 -46.77
N GLY A 65 71.11 1.89 -45.98
CA GLY A 65 72.01 2.99 -46.33
C GLY A 65 71.53 3.89 -47.47
N ILE A 66 70.26 3.81 -47.89
CA ILE A 66 69.72 4.53 -49.05
C ILE A 66 69.38 5.99 -48.69
N LEU A 67 70.37 6.70 -48.14
CA LEU A 67 70.25 8.08 -47.70
C LEU A 67 71.37 8.97 -48.28
N ASN A 68 70.94 9.85 -49.17
CA ASN A 68 71.65 11.04 -49.68
C ASN A 68 72.90 10.90 -50.56
N PHE A 69 73.55 9.73 -50.69
CA PHE A 69 74.67 9.59 -51.65
C PHE A 69 74.21 9.18 -53.06
N GLU A 70 73.65 7.97 -53.20
CA GLU A 70 73.50 7.31 -54.51
C GLU A 70 72.48 7.95 -55.48
N PHE A 71 71.58 8.82 -54.99
CA PHE A 71 70.66 9.59 -55.84
C PHE A 71 71.19 10.97 -56.27
N LYS A 72 72.48 11.27 -56.04
CA LYS A 72 73.16 12.49 -56.53
C LYS A 72 74.50 12.25 -57.21
N THR A 73 75.18 11.14 -56.94
CA THR A 73 76.52 10.86 -57.49
C THR A 73 76.54 9.84 -58.63
N LEU A 74 75.44 9.10 -58.84
CA LEU A 74 75.27 8.23 -60.00
C LEU A 74 74.24 8.84 -60.95
N GLY A 75 74.72 9.27 -62.13
CA GLY A 75 73.88 9.69 -63.24
C GLY A 75 73.18 8.52 -63.93
N SER A 76 72.58 8.78 -65.09
CA SER A 76 72.01 7.73 -65.94
C SER A 76 73.05 6.63 -66.24
N PRO A 77 72.67 5.33 -66.26
CA PRO A 77 73.58 4.24 -66.63
C PRO A 77 74.31 4.42 -67.98
N ALA A 78 73.82 5.32 -68.85
CA ALA A 78 74.43 5.65 -70.13
C ALA A 78 75.77 6.43 -70.04
N ASP A 79 76.07 7.11 -68.93
CA ASP A 79 77.25 8.00 -68.86
C ASP A 79 78.53 7.32 -68.33
N LEU A 80 78.42 6.15 -67.71
CA LEU A 80 79.57 5.40 -67.16
C LEU A 80 80.48 4.77 -68.23
N GLU A 81 79.96 4.54 -69.45
CA GLU A 81 80.71 3.85 -70.51
C GLU A 81 81.87 4.69 -71.11
N LYS A 82 81.89 6.01 -70.87
CA LYS A 82 82.89 6.93 -71.43
C LYS A 82 84.22 6.97 -70.67
N TYR A 83 84.27 6.54 -69.41
CA TYR A 83 85.48 6.66 -68.57
C TYR A 83 86.46 5.48 -68.66
N LEU A 84 86.11 4.41 -69.39
CA LEU A 84 86.92 3.18 -69.50
C LEU A 84 87.78 3.07 -70.78
N LYS A 85 87.88 4.15 -71.58
CA LYS A 85 88.66 4.17 -72.84
C LYS A 85 89.42 5.49 -73.05
N HIS A 86 90.48 5.73 -72.29
CA HIS A 86 91.66 6.49 -72.74
C HIS A 86 92.79 6.41 -71.70
N ASP A 87 93.77 5.52 -71.92
CA ASP A 87 95.18 5.85 -71.64
C ASP A 87 96.15 4.84 -72.27
N ARG A 88 96.82 5.25 -73.36
CA ARG A 88 98.01 4.58 -73.91
C ARG A 88 98.82 5.59 -74.74
N SER A 89 100.14 5.39 -74.71
CA SER A 89 101.18 6.04 -75.52
C SER A 89 101.28 7.56 -75.46
N ASN A 90 102.43 8.04 -74.95
CA ASN A 90 103.32 8.81 -75.82
C ASN A 90 104.79 8.67 -75.40
N ALA A 91 105.71 8.88 -76.36
CA ALA A 91 107.16 8.85 -76.15
C ALA A 91 107.82 9.90 -77.05
N ASN A 92 108.95 10.49 -76.64
CA ASN A 92 109.82 11.23 -77.56
C ASN A 92 111.24 11.43 -77.01
N SER A 93 112.17 11.88 -77.87
CA SER A 93 113.63 11.85 -77.65
C SER A 93 114.36 13.06 -78.25
N ARG A 94 115.58 13.40 -77.77
CA ARG A 94 116.71 14.12 -78.46
C ARG A 94 117.73 14.72 -77.45
N SER A 95 118.99 15.12 -77.75
CA SER A 95 120.06 14.62 -78.67
C SER A 95 121.30 15.56 -78.70
N ASN A 96 122.47 15.07 -79.15
CA ASN A 96 123.67 15.80 -79.72
C ASN A 96 124.65 16.51 -78.76
N ASN A 97 125.96 16.72 -79.04
CA ASN A 97 126.91 16.37 -80.14
C ASN A 97 128.36 16.25 -79.55
N MET A 98 129.45 15.69 -80.12
CA MET A 98 129.91 15.15 -81.44
C MET A 98 130.86 16.07 -82.27
N THR A 99 132.15 15.67 -82.44
CA THR A 99 133.17 16.27 -83.34
C THR A 99 134.22 15.23 -83.84
N GLN A 100 134.91 15.48 -84.98
CA GLN A 100 135.66 14.46 -85.75
C GLN A 100 137.15 14.80 -86.10
N LYS A 101 137.88 13.84 -86.70
CA LYS A 101 139.14 14.00 -87.47
C LYS A 101 138.94 13.56 -88.94
N GLN A 102 139.77 14.06 -89.87
CA GLN A 102 139.88 13.57 -91.26
C GLN A 102 141.33 13.62 -91.78
N ASN A 103 141.64 12.86 -92.85
CA ASN A 103 142.88 12.86 -93.66
C ASN A 103 142.69 11.98 -94.92
N PRO A 104 143.05 12.42 -96.15
CA PRO A 104 143.76 11.57 -97.14
C PRO A 104 144.69 12.40 -98.12
N PRO A 105 145.20 11.92 -99.28
CA PRO A 105 146.34 10.98 -99.37
C PRO A 105 147.42 11.23 -100.49
N HIS A 106 148.62 10.67 -100.27
CA HIS A 106 149.59 10.00 -101.21
C HIS A 106 150.16 10.55 -102.57
N ILE A 107 151.49 10.30 -102.73
CA ILE A 107 152.26 9.79 -103.92
C ILE A 107 152.72 10.83 -105.00
N LEU A 108 154.03 10.99 -105.36
CA LEU A 108 154.87 10.06 -106.17
C LEU A 108 156.39 10.48 -106.32
N LYS A 109 157.25 9.49 -106.65
CA LYS A 109 158.55 9.54 -107.42
C LYS A 109 159.89 9.94 -106.77
N GLN A 110 160.94 9.22 -107.21
CA GLN A 110 162.38 9.38 -106.93
C GLN A 110 163.13 9.73 -108.23
N LEU A 111 164.27 10.47 -108.19
CA LEU A 111 165.39 10.28 -109.16
C LEU A 111 166.68 11.09 -108.91
N GLN A 112 166.64 12.28 -108.29
CA GLN A 112 167.79 13.23 -108.30
C GLN A 112 168.81 13.11 -107.14
N VAL A 113 168.94 11.93 -106.51
CA VAL A 113 169.82 11.74 -105.34
C VAL A 113 171.32 11.87 -105.68
N LYS A 114 171.73 11.45 -106.88
CA LYS A 114 173.13 11.07 -107.16
C LYS A 114 174.13 12.23 -107.24
N GLN A 115 173.67 13.47 -107.41
CA GLN A 115 174.55 14.64 -107.62
C GLN A 115 175.09 15.25 -106.31
N ARG A 116 174.48 14.95 -105.15
CA ARG A 116 174.92 15.47 -103.83
C ARG A 116 176.18 14.79 -103.28
N TYR A 117 176.50 13.59 -103.77
CA TYR A 117 177.49 12.70 -103.15
C TYR A 117 178.93 13.26 -103.14
N LEU A 118 179.34 13.98 -104.18
CA LEU A 118 180.69 14.52 -104.29
C LEU A 118 180.97 15.70 -103.35
N GLN A 119 179.93 16.37 -102.84
CA GLN A 119 180.07 17.46 -101.88
C GLN A 119 180.21 16.94 -100.44
N GLN A 120 179.61 15.77 -100.13
CA GLN A 120 179.63 15.17 -98.79
C GLN A 120 181.05 14.84 -98.29
N LEU A 121 181.93 14.31 -99.15
CA LEU A 121 183.26 13.85 -98.74
C LEU A 121 184.15 14.95 -98.10
N GLN A 122 183.95 16.21 -98.48
CA GLN A 122 184.68 17.34 -97.90
C GLN A 122 184.00 17.91 -96.64
N GLU A 123 182.68 17.73 -96.51
CA GLU A 123 181.94 18.00 -95.28
C GLU A 123 182.24 16.95 -94.20
N GLU A 124 182.34 15.67 -94.55
CA GLU A 124 182.59 14.55 -93.63
C GLU A 124 183.86 14.75 -92.77
N LYS A 125 184.94 15.28 -93.36
CA LYS A 125 186.20 15.50 -92.64
C LYS A 125 186.05 16.54 -91.51
N ASN A 126 185.30 17.61 -91.76
CA ASN A 126 184.95 18.62 -90.77
C ASN A 126 183.85 18.15 -89.80
N HIS A 127 182.93 17.31 -90.28
CA HIS A 127 181.86 16.73 -89.46
C HIS A 127 182.42 15.73 -88.43
N LYS A 128 183.42 14.93 -88.79
CA LYS A 128 184.06 13.95 -87.88
C LYS A 128 184.72 14.60 -86.66
N SER A 129 185.31 15.79 -86.82
CA SER A 129 185.81 16.59 -85.68
C SER A 129 184.66 17.06 -84.79
N LYS A 130 183.60 17.64 -85.35
CA LYS A 130 182.42 18.09 -84.59
C LYS A 130 181.66 16.94 -83.92
N LEU A 131 181.74 15.71 -84.44
CA LEU A 131 181.11 14.53 -83.86
C LEU A 131 181.80 14.05 -82.58
N MET A 132 183.13 14.17 -82.46
CA MET A 132 183.87 13.75 -81.25
C MET A 132 183.41 14.54 -80.02
N ASN A 133 183.54 15.87 -80.04
CA ASN A 133 183.12 16.74 -78.95
C ASN A 133 181.65 16.52 -78.58
N LYS A 134 180.79 16.29 -79.58
CA LYS A 134 179.34 16.09 -79.38
C LYS A 134 178.95 14.68 -78.90
N MET A 135 179.87 13.71 -78.91
CA MET A 135 179.73 12.48 -78.13
C MET A 135 180.17 12.70 -76.68
N GLU A 136 181.23 13.48 -76.45
CA GLU A 136 181.76 13.77 -75.12
C GLU A 136 180.75 14.55 -74.26
N GLU A 137 180.12 15.61 -74.82
CA GLU A 137 178.98 16.31 -74.21
C GLU A 137 177.80 15.37 -73.90
N LYS A 138 177.50 14.43 -74.81
CA LYS A 138 176.40 13.48 -74.64
C LYS A 138 176.67 12.43 -73.56
N GLN A 139 177.92 12.00 -73.42
CA GLN A 139 178.32 11.04 -72.39
C GLN A 139 178.13 11.67 -71.01
N GLN A 140 178.67 12.88 -70.80
CA GLN A 140 178.52 13.62 -69.54
C GLN A 140 177.04 13.92 -69.19
N HIS A 141 176.20 14.24 -70.19
CA HIS A 141 174.77 14.45 -70.00
C HIS A 141 173.99 13.14 -69.71
N ALA A 142 174.45 11.98 -70.22
CA ALA A 142 173.84 10.69 -69.91
C ALA A 142 174.13 10.28 -68.45
N ASP A 143 175.37 10.45 -68.02
CA ASP A 143 175.82 10.06 -66.67
C ASP A 143 175.16 10.94 -65.57
N GLN A 144 174.91 12.23 -65.84
CA GLN A 144 174.14 13.10 -64.92
C GLN A 144 172.66 12.73 -64.77
N LEU A 145 172.03 12.20 -65.83
CA LEU A 145 170.63 11.75 -65.77
C LEU A 145 170.47 10.43 -65.01
N ALA A 146 171.49 9.57 -65.03
CA ALA A 146 171.46 8.29 -64.33
C ALA A 146 171.42 8.42 -62.79
N GLN A 147 172.09 9.44 -62.23
CA GLN A 147 172.24 9.57 -60.77
C GLN A 147 171.06 10.23 -60.04
N ASN A 148 170.14 10.91 -60.74
CA ASN A 148 169.08 11.73 -60.11
C ASN A 148 167.65 11.20 -60.35
N GLY A 149 167.49 10.06 -61.04
CA GLY A 149 166.19 9.62 -61.57
C GLY A 149 165.36 8.66 -60.70
N SER A 150 165.97 7.83 -59.85
CA SER A 150 165.26 6.71 -59.18
C SER A 150 164.46 7.13 -57.94
N ASP A 151 165.10 7.86 -57.03
CA ASP A 151 164.66 7.89 -55.63
C ASP A 151 163.54 8.92 -55.39
N SER A 152 163.56 10.03 -56.13
CA SER A 152 162.47 11.03 -56.15
C SER A 152 161.15 10.43 -56.66
N VAL A 153 161.18 9.69 -57.76
CA VAL A 153 160.00 9.02 -58.33
C VAL A 153 159.46 7.96 -57.37
N LYS A 154 160.35 7.22 -56.70
CA LYS A 154 159.99 6.22 -55.69
C LYS A 154 159.29 6.86 -54.49
N GLN A 155 159.85 7.93 -53.92
CA GLN A 155 159.21 8.68 -52.82
C GLN A 155 157.84 9.26 -53.23
N GLN A 156 157.71 9.78 -54.44
CA GLN A 156 156.46 10.38 -54.92
C GLN A 156 155.35 9.33 -55.13
N LEU A 157 155.70 8.13 -55.60
CA LEU A 157 154.78 6.98 -55.66
C LEU A 157 154.40 6.49 -54.26
N GLU A 158 155.34 6.42 -53.33
CA GLU A 158 155.13 5.97 -51.95
C GLU A 158 154.22 6.93 -51.17
N GLN A 159 154.44 8.24 -51.27
CA GLN A 159 153.52 9.26 -50.74
C GLN A 159 152.12 9.14 -51.36
N GLN A 160 152.01 8.91 -52.68
CA GLN A 160 150.70 8.75 -53.32
C GLN A 160 149.99 7.45 -52.88
N ALA A 161 150.73 6.38 -52.60
CA ALA A 161 150.19 5.14 -52.05
C ALA A 161 149.68 5.35 -50.61
N GLN A 162 150.45 6.02 -49.76
CA GLN A 162 150.04 6.40 -48.40
C GLN A 162 148.77 7.26 -48.42
N LEU A 163 148.71 8.31 -49.25
CA LEU A 163 147.53 9.18 -49.42
C LEU A 163 146.28 8.44 -49.94
N LYS A 164 146.46 7.38 -50.73
CA LYS A 164 145.35 6.50 -51.16
C LYS A 164 144.88 5.61 -50.00
N ALA A 165 145.81 4.98 -49.28
CA ALA A 165 145.49 4.14 -48.11
C ALA A 165 144.78 4.93 -47.00
N GLU A 166 145.26 6.14 -46.67
CA GLU A 166 144.65 7.01 -45.66
C GLU A 166 143.23 7.43 -46.05
N LYS A 167 143.01 7.82 -47.32
CA LYS A 167 141.66 8.14 -47.83
C LYS A 167 140.74 6.93 -47.79
N GLN A 168 141.24 5.74 -48.13
CA GLN A 168 140.44 4.51 -48.12
C GLN A 168 140.11 4.04 -46.70
N ALA A 169 141.03 4.23 -45.73
CA ALA A 169 140.77 4.03 -44.32
C ALA A 169 139.67 4.98 -43.80
N LYS A 170 139.76 6.28 -44.09
CA LYS A 170 138.73 7.27 -43.71
C LYS A 170 137.37 7.00 -44.35
N ILE A 171 137.33 6.48 -45.59
CA ILE A 171 136.08 6.07 -46.24
C ILE A 171 135.45 4.87 -45.51
N GLU A 172 136.24 3.86 -45.14
CA GLU A 172 135.70 2.68 -44.45
C GLU A 172 135.34 2.98 -42.98
N GLU A 173 136.08 3.87 -42.30
CA GLU A 173 135.73 4.41 -40.99
C GLU A 173 134.36 5.13 -41.03
N LEU A 174 134.17 6.07 -41.97
CA LEU A 174 132.89 6.76 -42.18
C LEU A 174 131.76 5.79 -42.56
N ARG A 175 132.07 4.72 -43.32
CA ARG A 175 131.11 3.67 -43.67
C ARG A 175 130.66 2.88 -42.45
N ILE A 176 131.61 2.42 -41.63
CA ILE A 176 131.36 1.71 -40.37
C ILE A 176 130.51 2.58 -39.43
N ASP A 177 130.86 3.85 -39.27
CA ASP A 177 130.11 4.76 -38.41
C ASP A 177 128.72 5.12 -38.96
N ASN A 178 128.55 5.21 -40.28
CA ASN A 178 127.22 5.36 -40.88
C ASN A 178 126.37 4.09 -40.72
N MET A 179 126.96 2.89 -40.79
CA MET A 179 126.25 1.65 -40.47
C MET A 179 125.82 1.61 -39.00
N LYS A 180 126.71 1.94 -38.04
CA LYS A 180 126.37 2.05 -36.61
C LYS A 180 125.24 3.06 -36.36
N LYS A 181 125.25 4.21 -37.03
CA LYS A 181 124.19 5.24 -36.91
C LYS A 181 122.86 4.73 -37.45
N LEU A 182 122.85 4.06 -38.60
CA LEU A 182 121.65 3.49 -39.20
C LEU A 182 121.10 2.32 -38.37
N GLU A 183 121.96 1.48 -37.80
CA GLU A 183 121.56 0.42 -36.87
C GLU A 183 120.94 0.97 -35.59
N LYS A 184 121.54 2.00 -34.97
CA LYS A 184 120.95 2.69 -33.82
C LYS A 184 119.60 3.34 -34.16
N GLN A 185 119.48 4.02 -35.30
CA GLN A 185 118.20 4.58 -35.75
C GLN A 185 117.13 3.48 -35.95
N LYS A 186 117.52 2.31 -36.48
CA LYS A 186 116.62 1.16 -36.63
C LYS A 186 116.20 0.58 -35.27
N GLN A 187 117.12 0.49 -34.30
CA GLN A 187 116.83 0.06 -32.93
C GLN A 187 115.87 1.05 -32.25
N GLU A 188 116.17 2.35 -32.25
CA GLU A 188 115.30 3.39 -31.70
C GLU A 188 113.89 3.41 -32.31
N LEU A 189 113.78 3.22 -33.63
CA LEU A 189 112.48 3.15 -34.31
C LEU A 189 111.69 1.90 -33.92
N ASN A 190 112.37 0.75 -33.77
CA ASN A 190 111.75 -0.49 -33.32
C ASN A 190 111.28 -0.38 -31.86
N GLU A 191 112.09 0.21 -30.96
CA GLU A 191 111.71 0.49 -29.58
C GLU A 191 110.50 1.44 -29.49
N LYS A 192 110.50 2.53 -30.26
CA LYS A 192 109.36 3.47 -30.35
C LYS A 192 108.11 2.78 -30.91
N GLN A 193 108.25 1.84 -31.85
CA GLN A 193 107.13 1.06 -32.37
C GLN A 193 106.57 0.08 -31.33
N ILE A 194 107.43 -0.66 -30.62
CA ILE A 194 107.04 -1.57 -29.53
C ILE A 194 106.35 -0.81 -28.40
N GLN A 195 106.91 0.33 -27.95
CA GLN A 195 106.29 1.20 -26.95
C GLN A 195 104.92 1.72 -27.41
N LYS A 196 104.77 2.08 -28.69
CA LYS A 196 103.49 2.52 -29.25
C LYS A 196 102.46 1.38 -29.30
N GLN A 197 102.88 0.15 -29.64
CA GLN A 197 101.99 -1.02 -29.65
C GLN A 197 101.50 -1.33 -28.23
N ALA A 198 102.42 -1.50 -27.26
CA ALA A 198 102.08 -1.75 -25.86
C ALA A 198 101.19 -0.65 -25.25
N HIS A 199 101.40 0.62 -25.61
CA HIS A 199 100.53 1.72 -25.18
C HIS A 199 99.14 1.68 -25.82
N MET A 200 99.00 1.25 -27.08
CA MET A 200 97.68 1.07 -27.72
C MET A 200 96.95 -0.15 -27.16
N GLU A 201 97.65 -1.25 -26.89
CA GLU A 201 97.12 -2.46 -26.24
C GLU A 201 96.59 -2.12 -24.84
N LEU A 202 97.39 -1.47 -24.00
CA LEU A 202 96.99 -1.03 -22.66
C LEU A 202 95.85 0.02 -22.67
N GLN A 203 95.72 0.84 -23.72
CA GLN A 203 94.52 1.67 -23.92
C GLN A 203 93.29 0.87 -24.36
N SER A 204 93.47 -0.22 -25.11
CA SER A 204 92.38 -1.12 -25.52
C SER A 204 91.86 -1.90 -24.32
N GLU A 205 92.74 -2.52 -23.53
CA GLU A 205 92.40 -3.25 -22.31
C GLU A 205 91.63 -2.38 -21.32
N ARG A 206 92.10 -1.13 -21.07
CA ARG A 206 91.40 -0.18 -20.19
C ARG A 206 89.99 0.16 -20.69
N LYS A 207 89.80 0.34 -22.00
CA LYS A 207 88.47 0.60 -22.58
C LYS A 207 87.57 -0.63 -22.49
N GLU A 208 88.13 -1.82 -22.71
CA GLU A 208 87.37 -3.06 -22.59
C GLU A 208 86.94 -3.31 -21.13
N GLN A 209 87.82 -3.05 -20.16
CA GLN A 209 87.50 -3.09 -18.73
C GLN A 209 86.41 -2.06 -18.38
N GLU A 210 86.53 -0.81 -18.82
CA GLU A 210 85.52 0.25 -18.60
C GLU A 210 84.14 -0.15 -19.17
N LEU A 211 84.11 -0.82 -20.33
CA LEU A 211 82.88 -1.35 -20.92
C LEU A 211 82.32 -2.55 -20.13
N ARG A 212 83.17 -3.49 -19.70
CA ARG A 212 82.77 -4.63 -18.85
C ARG A 212 82.17 -4.15 -17.52
N GLU A 213 82.81 -3.19 -16.87
CA GLU A 213 82.33 -2.56 -15.63
C GLU A 213 80.98 -1.85 -15.83
N LYS A 214 80.80 -1.11 -16.94
CA LYS A 214 79.51 -0.49 -17.30
C LYS A 214 78.40 -1.52 -17.53
N VAL A 215 78.69 -2.65 -18.17
CA VAL A 215 77.71 -3.74 -18.37
C VAL A 215 77.32 -4.36 -17.03
N ILE A 216 78.28 -4.66 -16.15
CA ILE A 216 78.04 -5.18 -14.80
C ILE A 216 77.18 -4.20 -13.98
N ALA A 217 77.49 -2.90 -14.03
CA ALA A 217 76.71 -1.86 -13.33
C ALA A 217 75.28 -1.74 -13.87
N GLN A 218 75.08 -1.81 -15.19
CA GLN A 218 73.73 -1.82 -15.78
C GLN A 218 72.94 -3.08 -15.40
N GLN A 219 73.58 -4.24 -15.35
CA GLN A 219 72.94 -5.49 -14.96
C GLN A 219 72.55 -5.49 -13.48
N ALA A 220 73.40 -4.95 -12.59
CA ALA A 220 73.07 -4.74 -11.18
C ALA A 220 71.85 -3.81 -11.00
N LEU A 221 71.82 -2.67 -11.72
CA LEU A 221 70.69 -1.74 -11.72
C LEU A 221 69.39 -2.35 -12.31
N PHE A 222 69.49 -3.32 -13.21
CA PHE A 222 68.33 -4.06 -13.71
C PHE A 222 67.78 -5.00 -12.63
N THR A 223 68.65 -5.78 -11.97
CA THR A 223 68.28 -6.66 -10.85
C THR A 223 67.63 -5.87 -9.70
N GLU A 224 68.23 -4.76 -9.27
CA GLU A 224 67.68 -3.89 -8.21
C GLU A 224 66.28 -3.35 -8.56
N LYS A 225 66.05 -2.99 -9.83
CA LYS A 225 64.72 -2.58 -10.31
C LYS A 225 63.73 -3.73 -10.30
N GLN A 226 64.14 -4.92 -10.73
CA GLN A 226 63.28 -6.11 -10.73
C GLN A 226 62.90 -6.53 -9.29
N GLU A 227 63.83 -6.46 -8.35
CA GLU A 227 63.57 -6.71 -6.92
C GLU A 227 62.57 -5.71 -6.34
N LYS A 228 62.72 -4.40 -6.64
CA LYS A 228 61.75 -3.37 -6.23
C LYS A 228 60.38 -3.60 -6.86
N ILE A 229 60.30 -4.00 -8.13
CA ILE A 229 59.04 -4.38 -8.80
C ILE A 229 58.40 -5.59 -8.10
N ASN A 230 59.18 -6.59 -7.74
CA ASN A 230 58.70 -7.78 -7.02
C ASN A 230 58.16 -7.41 -5.62
N GLN A 231 58.87 -6.56 -4.87
CA GLN A 231 58.44 -6.05 -3.56
C GLN A 231 57.13 -5.24 -3.66
N ILE A 232 57.01 -4.35 -4.66
CA ILE A 232 55.79 -3.57 -4.92
C ILE A 232 54.61 -4.50 -5.28
N ASN A 233 54.84 -5.51 -6.11
CA ASN A 233 53.81 -6.48 -6.48
C ASN A 233 53.36 -7.34 -5.28
N GLN A 234 54.28 -7.73 -4.40
CA GLN A 234 53.95 -8.41 -3.14
C GLN A 234 53.12 -7.51 -2.22
N ALA A 235 53.59 -6.29 -1.95
CA ALA A 235 52.88 -5.33 -1.09
C ALA A 235 51.47 -5.01 -1.61
N LYS A 236 51.31 -4.88 -2.94
CA LYS A 236 50.01 -4.72 -3.60
C LYS A 236 49.10 -5.94 -3.41
N LYS A 237 49.64 -7.16 -3.50
CA LYS A 237 48.88 -8.40 -3.26
C LYS A 237 48.45 -8.51 -1.79
N GLU A 238 49.33 -8.19 -0.85
CA GLU A 238 49.00 -8.16 0.58
C GLU A 238 47.96 -7.08 0.90
N GLN A 239 48.04 -5.90 0.28
CA GLN A 239 47.01 -4.86 0.40
C GLN A 239 45.66 -5.34 -0.16
N GLN A 240 45.67 -6.03 -1.31
CA GLN A 240 44.45 -6.57 -1.91
C GLN A 240 43.77 -7.62 -1.02
N GLU A 241 44.53 -8.55 -0.42
CA GLU A 241 43.96 -9.54 0.50
C GLU A 241 43.46 -8.88 1.80
N ARG A 242 44.18 -7.88 2.34
CA ARG A 242 43.70 -7.09 3.50
C ARG A 242 42.37 -6.38 3.20
N MET A 243 42.24 -5.74 2.04
CA MET A 243 40.97 -5.10 1.62
C MET A 243 39.85 -6.13 1.43
N LYS A 244 40.15 -7.33 0.92
CA LYS A 244 39.19 -8.42 0.77
C LYS A 244 38.70 -8.93 2.13
N VAL A 245 39.60 -9.21 3.07
CA VAL A 245 39.25 -9.62 4.45
C VAL A 245 38.49 -8.51 5.19
N GLU A 246 38.86 -7.24 5.02
CA GLU A 246 38.13 -6.11 5.61
C GLU A 246 36.71 -5.98 5.01
N PHE A 247 36.55 -6.20 3.70
CA PHE A 247 35.25 -6.22 3.04
C PHE A 247 34.39 -7.39 3.52
N GLU A 248 34.92 -8.62 3.54
CA GLU A 248 34.25 -9.82 4.06
C GLU A 248 33.76 -9.62 5.51
N HIS A 249 34.60 -9.04 6.38
CA HIS A 249 34.25 -8.72 7.77
C HIS A 249 33.19 -7.59 7.88
N LYS A 250 33.21 -6.58 7.01
CA LYS A 250 32.15 -5.56 6.93
C LYS A 250 30.83 -6.16 6.45
N THR A 251 30.86 -7.05 5.46
CA THR A 251 29.67 -7.77 4.96
C THR A 251 29.10 -8.70 6.03
N ALA A 252 29.94 -9.43 6.78
CA ALA A 252 29.51 -10.25 7.90
C ALA A 252 28.76 -9.42 8.95
N LYS A 253 29.34 -8.31 9.41
CA LYS A 253 28.70 -7.40 10.38
C LYS A 253 27.41 -6.74 9.87
N ALA A 254 27.33 -6.43 8.57
CA ALA A 254 26.10 -5.94 7.96
C ALA A 254 25.01 -7.03 7.99
N ASN A 255 25.35 -8.27 7.65
CA ASN A 255 24.42 -9.40 7.70
C ASN A 255 23.94 -9.69 9.14
N GLU A 256 24.84 -9.75 10.11
CA GLU A 256 24.52 -9.88 11.55
C GLU A 256 23.54 -8.78 12.01
N PHE A 257 23.79 -7.53 11.62
CA PHE A 257 22.91 -6.40 11.92
C PHE A 257 21.52 -6.54 11.26
N TYR A 258 21.44 -6.99 10.01
CA TYR A 258 20.16 -7.24 9.34
C TYR A 258 19.39 -8.41 9.95
N GLU A 259 20.06 -9.50 10.36
CA GLU A 259 19.42 -10.62 11.05
C GLU A 259 18.92 -10.23 12.44
N MET A 260 19.70 -9.46 13.20
CA MET A 260 19.27 -8.90 14.49
C MET A 260 18.04 -8.00 14.34
N ASN A 261 18.05 -7.08 13.37
CA ASN A 261 16.88 -6.24 13.06
C ASN A 261 15.66 -7.08 12.65
N ARG A 262 15.85 -8.16 11.88
CA ARG A 262 14.77 -9.08 11.50
C ARG A 262 14.19 -9.79 12.72
N GLN A 263 15.03 -10.30 13.63
CA GLN A 263 14.59 -10.97 14.86
C GLN A 263 13.83 -10.00 15.79
N GLN A 264 14.39 -8.81 16.05
CA GLN A 264 13.72 -7.78 16.86
C GLN A 264 12.35 -7.41 16.25
N LYS A 265 12.28 -7.19 14.93
CA LYS A 265 11.03 -6.82 14.26
C LYS A 265 9.99 -7.96 14.27
N GLN A 266 10.42 -9.22 14.32
CA GLN A 266 9.54 -10.37 14.56
C GLN A 266 9.03 -10.41 16.00
N GLN A 267 9.87 -10.10 16.99
CA GLN A 267 9.46 -9.98 18.41
C GLN A 267 8.47 -8.82 18.62
N GLU A 268 8.74 -7.64 18.06
CA GLU A 268 7.81 -6.49 18.11
C GLU A 268 6.45 -6.78 17.47
N LEU A 269 6.42 -7.55 16.38
CA LEU A 269 5.16 -7.99 15.75
C LEU A 269 4.42 -9.02 16.61
N HIS A 270 5.15 -9.95 17.25
CA HIS A 270 4.57 -10.92 18.15
C HIS A 270 3.97 -10.25 19.41
N GLU A 271 4.69 -9.31 20.03
CA GLU A 271 4.17 -8.52 21.16
C GLU A 271 2.91 -7.72 20.79
N LYS A 272 2.88 -7.10 19.60
CA LYS A 272 1.70 -6.37 19.12
C LYS A 272 0.51 -7.31 18.94
N LEU A 273 0.73 -8.49 18.34
CA LEU A 273 -0.32 -9.51 18.17
C LEU A 273 -0.85 -10.02 19.51
N VAL A 274 0.02 -10.25 20.51
CA VAL A 274 -0.40 -10.65 21.86
C VAL A 274 -1.26 -9.56 22.51
N LYS A 275 -0.80 -8.30 22.50
CA LYS A 275 -1.53 -7.16 23.07
C LYS A 275 -2.87 -6.91 22.36
N GLU A 276 -2.94 -7.14 21.05
CA GLU A 276 -4.18 -7.09 20.26
C GLU A 276 -5.14 -8.24 20.63
N GLN A 277 -4.64 -9.46 20.81
CA GLN A 277 -5.43 -10.60 21.28
C GLN A 277 -5.96 -10.39 22.71
N GLU A 278 -5.15 -9.90 23.63
CA GLU A 278 -5.55 -9.54 25.00
C GLU A 278 -6.66 -8.48 24.98
N HIS A 279 -6.50 -7.42 24.18
CA HIS A 279 -7.48 -6.35 24.03
C HIS A 279 -8.80 -6.86 23.42
N LEU A 280 -8.74 -7.70 22.38
CA LEU A 280 -9.93 -8.34 21.80
C LEU A 280 -10.63 -9.27 22.80
N GLN A 281 -9.87 -10.01 23.62
CA GLN A 281 -10.41 -10.87 24.66
C GLN A 281 -11.10 -10.05 25.77
N GLN A 282 -10.53 -8.90 26.16
CA GLN A 282 -11.17 -7.94 27.07
C GLN A 282 -12.46 -7.37 26.46
N GLN A 283 -12.43 -6.92 25.20
CA GLN A 283 -13.63 -6.43 24.51
C GLN A 283 -14.73 -7.49 24.41
N MET A 284 -14.40 -8.76 24.15
CA MET A 284 -15.39 -9.85 24.15
C MET A 284 -15.96 -10.10 25.54
N ALA A 285 -15.13 -10.09 26.59
CA ALA A 285 -15.58 -10.26 27.97
C ALA A 285 -16.49 -9.11 28.43
N GLU A 286 -16.15 -7.87 28.11
CA GLU A 286 -16.99 -6.70 28.39
C GLU A 286 -18.29 -6.75 27.57
N THR A 287 -18.23 -7.02 26.27
CA THR A 287 -19.42 -7.19 25.42
C THR A 287 -20.37 -8.25 25.99
N LYS A 288 -19.84 -9.40 26.43
CA LYS A 288 -20.62 -10.47 27.07
C LYS A 288 -21.27 -9.98 28.37
N ARG A 289 -20.53 -9.26 29.22
CA ARG A 289 -21.04 -8.68 30.47
C ARG A 289 -22.14 -7.64 30.22
N GLN A 290 -22.00 -6.80 29.19
CA GLN A 290 -23.04 -5.84 28.78
C GLN A 290 -24.30 -6.55 28.27
N LEU A 291 -24.16 -7.63 27.51
CA LEU A 291 -25.29 -8.48 27.08
C LEU A 291 -25.99 -9.17 28.26
N GLU A 292 -25.23 -9.70 29.22
CA GLU A 292 -25.77 -10.30 30.46
C GLU A 292 -26.56 -9.26 31.29
N ILE A 293 -26.04 -8.05 31.45
CA ILE A 293 -26.73 -6.93 32.13
C ILE A 293 -28.01 -6.54 31.38
N HIS A 294 -27.95 -6.39 30.05
CA HIS A 294 -29.12 -6.03 29.25
C HIS A 294 -30.19 -7.15 29.26
N GLN A 295 -29.78 -8.42 29.28
CA GLN A 295 -30.68 -9.56 29.44
C GLN A 295 -31.35 -9.55 30.82
N ALA A 296 -30.60 -9.30 31.90
CA ALA A 296 -31.15 -9.18 33.25
C ALA A 296 -32.17 -8.03 33.35
N GLN A 297 -31.82 -6.83 32.86
CA GLN A 297 -32.75 -5.69 32.81
C GLN A 297 -34.00 -5.96 31.95
N LYS A 298 -33.88 -6.78 30.91
CA LYS A 298 -35.03 -7.19 30.09
C LYS A 298 -35.93 -8.16 30.84
N VAL A 299 -35.38 -9.11 31.59
CA VAL A 299 -36.14 -10.02 32.46
C VAL A 299 -36.85 -9.23 33.56
N GLU A 300 -36.14 -8.37 34.29
CA GLU A 300 -36.70 -7.50 35.33
C GLU A 300 -37.88 -6.66 34.80
N LYS A 301 -37.72 -6.04 33.61
CA LYS A 301 -38.79 -5.27 32.95
C LYS A 301 -39.96 -6.14 32.46
N MET A 302 -39.80 -7.44 32.28
CA MET A 302 -40.91 -8.37 32.05
C MET A 302 -41.57 -8.78 33.36
N GLU A 303 -40.82 -9.06 34.41
CA GLU A 303 -41.34 -9.38 35.76
C GLU A 303 -42.15 -8.21 36.33
N GLN A 304 -41.66 -6.97 36.22
CA GLN A 304 -42.40 -5.75 36.58
C GLN A 304 -43.70 -5.61 35.76
N LYS A 305 -43.70 -5.97 34.47
CA LYS A 305 -44.91 -5.97 33.64
C LYS A 305 -45.89 -7.07 34.01
N MET A 306 -45.41 -8.26 34.36
CA MET A 306 -46.24 -9.36 34.87
C MET A 306 -46.90 -8.95 36.19
N ALA A 307 -46.14 -8.42 37.15
CA ALA A 307 -46.68 -7.90 38.41
C ALA A 307 -47.73 -6.80 38.19
N GLN A 308 -47.55 -5.90 37.22
CA GLN A 308 -48.56 -4.90 36.84
C GLN A 308 -49.81 -5.51 36.17
N ILE A 309 -49.67 -6.61 35.44
CA ILE A 309 -50.81 -7.36 34.85
C ILE A 309 -51.57 -8.09 35.96
N ASP A 310 -50.86 -8.77 36.86
CA ASP A 310 -51.45 -9.49 37.99
C ASP A 310 -52.16 -8.55 38.96
N GLN A 311 -51.57 -7.38 39.24
CA GLN A 311 -52.25 -6.32 40.01
C GLN A 311 -53.54 -5.85 39.32
N LYS A 312 -53.51 -5.58 38.00
CA LYS A 312 -54.71 -5.17 37.24
C LYS A 312 -55.77 -6.26 37.21
N LEU A 313 -55.38 -7.53 37.10
CA LEU A 313 -56.29 -8.68 37.19
C LEU A 313 -56.89 -8.83 38.59
N TYR A 314 -56.12 -8.54 39.64
CA TYR A 314 -56.61 -8.52 41.02
C TYR A 314 -57.61 -7.38 41.26
N GLU A 315 -57.29 -6.16 40.82
CA GLU A 315 -58.22 -5.02 40.85
C GLU A 315 -59.50 -5.28 40.04
N GLN A 316 -59.39 -5.93 38.87
CA GLN A 316 -60.53 -6.31 38.05
C GLN A 316 -61.41 -7.38 38.72
N LYS A 317 -60.81 -8.38 39.39
CA LYS A 317 -61.53 -9.37 40.20
C LYS A 317 -62.27 -8.70 41.36
N ILE A 318 -61.66 -7.75 42.07
CA ILE A 318 -62.32 -6.98 43.14
C ILE A 318 -63.52 -6.21 42.58
N LYS A 319 -63.37 -5.51 41.46
CA LYS A 319 -64.48 -4.77 40.81
C LYS A 319 -65.62 -5.71 40.37
N GLN A 320 -65.30 -6.87 39.80
CA GLN A 320 -66.29 -7.89 39.45
C GLN A 320 -67.00 -8.46 40.69
N GLN A 321 -66.29 -8.68 41.79
CA GLN A 321 -66.89 -9.15 43.03
C GLN A 321 -67.81 -8.08 43.66
N GLN A 322 -67.39 -6.81 43.66
CA GLN A 322 -68.23 -5.67 44.08
C GLN A 322 -69.49 -5.54 43.21
N GLU A 323 -69.38 -5.72 41.89
CA GLU A 323 -70.55 -5.79 41.00
C GLU A 323 -71.49 -6.95 41.35
N ILE A 324 -70.96 -8.13 41.68
CA ILE A 324 -71.75 -9.30 42.08
C ILE A 324 -72.45 -9.04 43.42
N GLU A 325 -71.78 -8.44 44.39
CA GLU A 325 -72.33 -8.08 45.69
C GLU A 325 -73.40 -6.98 45.56
N PHE A 326 -73.18 -5.95 44.72
CA PHE A 326 -74.19 -4.95 44.39
C PHE A 326 -75.41 -5.58 43.68
N LYS A 327 -75.20 -6.49 42.72
CA LYS A 327 -76.29 -7.23 42.06
C LYS A 327 -77.07 -8.12 43.04
N LYS A 328 -76.40 -8.73 44.04
CA LYS A 328 -77.06 -9.45 45.15
C LYS A 328 -77.87 -8.53 46.05
N GLN A 329 -77.32 -7.38 46.45
CA GLN A 329 -78.04 -6.38 47.25
C GLN A 329 -79.29 -5.87 46.51
N LEU A 330 -79.15 -5.48 45.23
CA LEU A 330 -80.27 -5.03 44.40
C LEU A 330 -81.34 -6.13 44.20
N SER A 331 -80.93 -7.41 44.16
CA SER A 331 -81.86 -8.56 44.12
C SER A 331 -82.59 -8.74 45.45
N SER A 332 -81.89 -8.61 46.58
CA SER A 332 -82.47 -8.69 47.93
C SER A 332 -83.45 -7.55 48.20
N GLU A 333 -83.11 -6.31 47.82
CA GLU A 333 -83.99 -5.14 47.92
C GLU A 333 -85.26 -5.32 47.05
N ARG A 334 -85.13 -5.91 45.86
CA ARG A 334 -86.28 -6.28 45.01
C ARG A 334 -87.14 -7.37 45.66
N GLN A 335 -86.55 -8.37 46.31
CA GLN A 335 -87.29 -9.39 47.05
C GLN A 335 -88.03 -8.80 48.26
N GLN A 336 -87.39 -7.92 49.03
CA GLN A 336 -88.02 -7.18 50.13
C GLN A 336 -89.21 -6.36 49.62
N LYS A 337 -89.04 -5.54 48.57
CA LYS A 337 -90.13 -4.75 47.97
C LYS A 337 -91.25 -5.58 47.34
N MET A 338 -90.97 -6.83 46.96
CA MET A 338 -92.02 -7.78 46.53
C MET A 338 -92.76 -8.39 47.74
N GLN A 339 -92.06 -8.67 48.84
CA GLN A 339 -92.66 -9.15 50.08
C GLN A 339 -93.54 -8.06 50.73
N GLU A 340 -93.04 -6.83 50.85
CA GLU A 340 -93.80 -5.66 51.34
C GLU A 340 -95.13 -5.50 50.57
N ARG A 341 -95.09 -5.62 49.24
CA ARG A 341 -96.28 -5.57 48.37
C ARG A 341 -97.21 -6.77 48.49
N PHE A 342 -96.71 -7.92 48.94
CA PHE A 342 -97.51 -9.11 49.23
C PHE A 342 -98.22 -8.97 50.58
N ASP A 343 -97.49 -8.54 51.61
CA ASP A 343 -98.01 -8.30 52.96
C ASP A 343 -99.01 -7.13 52.97
N GLU A 344 -98.74 -6.06 52.20
CA GLU A 344 -99.70 -4.98 51.98
C GLU A 344 -100.98 -5.47 51.31
N LYS A 345 -100.87 -6.35 50.29
CA LYS A 345 -102.05 -6.97 49.65
C LYS A 345 -102.84 -7.84 50.63
N GLN A 346 -102.18 -8.64 51.47
CA GLN A 346 -102.87 -9.40 52.52
C GLN A 346 -103.57 -8.46 53.50
N LYS A 347 -102.91 -7.39 53.96
CA LYS A 347 -103.49 -6.37 54.84
C LYS A 347 -104.71 -5.69 54.21
N GLN A 348 -104.66 -5.34 52.92
CA GLN A 348 -105.82 -4.81 52.19
C GLN A 348 -106.95 -5.84 52.03
N GLN A 349 -106.63 -7.13 51.90
CA GLN A 349 -107.63 -8.21 51.80
C GLN A 349 -108.31 -8.48 53.15
N LEU A 350 -107.55 -8.46 54.26
CA LEU A 350 -108.07 -8.52 55.63
C LEU A 350 -108.96 -7.31 55.93
N LEU A 351 -108.55 -6.08 55.58
CA LEU A 351 -109.39 -4.88 55.71
C LEU A 351 -110.69 -4.96 54.90
N LYS A 352 -110.68 -5.62 53.73
CA LYS A 352 -111.91 -5.88 52.95
C LYS A 352 -112.81 -6.90 53.64
N GLN A 353 -112.25 -7.99 54.19
CA GLN A 353 -113.02 -8.97 54.97
C GLN A 353 -113.62 -8.35 56.23
N GLN A 354 -112.84 -7.56 56.97
CA GLN A 354 -113.30 -6.84 58.17
C GLN A 354 -114.47 -5.91 57.83
N LYS A 355 -114.39 -5.13 56.75
CA LYS A 355 -115.51 -4.30 56.28
C LYS A 355 -116.74 -5.10 55.86
N VAL A 356 -116.59 -6.35 55.39
CA VAL A 356 -117.73 -7.24 55.11
C VAL A 356 -118.37 -7.72 56.42
N VAL A 357 -117.58 -8.08 57.42
CA VAL A 357 -118.06 -8.47 58.76
C VAL A 357 -118.78 -7.30 59.44
N GLU A 358 -118.18 -6.10 59.45
CA GLU A 358 -118.79 -4.88 59.99
C GLU A 358 -120.15 -4.60 59.31
N ASN A 359 -120.23 -4.67 57.98
CA ASN A 359 -121.49 -4.49 57.25
C ASN A 359 -122.53 -5.58 57.56
N GLN A 360 -122.13 -6.84 57.79
CA GLN A 360 -123.03 -7.90 58.23
C GLN A 360 -123.53 -7.64 59.66
N GLN A 361 -122.65 -7.19 60.56
CA GLN A 361 -122.96 -6.89 61.95
C GLN A 361 -123.91 -5.68 62.07
N THR A 362 -123.72 -4.62 61.27
CA THR A 362 -124.66 -3.50 61.17
C THR A 362 -126.02 -3.95 60.63
N LYS A 363 -126.07 -4.81 59.59
CA LYS A 363 -127.33 -5.38 59.08
C LYS A 363 -128.03 -6.26 60.11
N PHE A 364 -127.28 -7.01 60.92
CA PHE A 364 -127.82 -7.81 62.02
C PHE A 364 -128.45 -6.91 63.09
N GLN A 365 -127.75 -5.86 63.53
CA GLN A 365 -128.28 -4.87 64.48
C GLN A 365 -129.55 -4.16 63.96
N GLN A 366 -129.59 -3.81 62.66
CA GLN A 366 -130.80 -3.26 62.03
C GLN A 366 -131.96 -4.28 62.03
N SER A 367 -131.68 -5.56 61.77
CA SER A 367 -132.67 -6.64 61.84
C SER A 367 -133.23 -6.84 63.25
N GLU A 368 -132.37 -6.81 64.28
CA GLU A 368 -132.84 -6.86 65.68
C GLU A 368 -133.65 -5.64 66.08
N ALA A 369 -133.25 -4.43 65.70
CA ALA A 369 -134.01 -3.21 65.97
C ALA A 369 -135.41 -3.23 65.33
N ILE A 370 -135.55 -3.84 64.14
CA ILE A 370 -136.85 -4.07 63.49
C ILE A 370 -137.68 -5.09 64.27
N LYS A 371 -137.11 -6.22 64.69
CA LYS A 371 -137.80 -7.24 65.50
C LYS A 371 -138.26 -6.68 66.86
N GLN A 372 -137.42 -5.90 67.54
CA GLN A 372 -137.77 -5.26 68.81
C GLN A 372 -138.95 -4.28 68.65
N LYS A 373 -138.95 -3.45 67.60
CA LYS A 373 -140.09 -2.58 67.28
C LYS A 373 -141.37 -3.36 66.98
N GLN A 374 -141.29 -4.46 66.23
CA GLN A 374 -142.45 -5.33 65.99
C GLN A 374 -143.01 -5.96 67.27
N CYS A 375 -142.15 -6.41 68.19
CA CYS A 375 -142.55 -6.93 69.50
C CYS A 375 -143.17 -5.85 70.43
N GLN A 376 -142.71 -4.59 70.34
CA GLN A 376 -143.38 -3.48 71.05
C GLN A 376 -144.75 -3.16 70.45
N GLN A 377 -144.87 -3.14 69.11
CA GLN A 377 -146.14 -2.88 68.43
C GLN A 377 -147.20 -3.97 68.72
N THR A 378 -146.82 -5.24 68.82
CA THR A 378 -147.76 -6.31 69.22
C THR A 378 -148.12 -6.26 70.71
N ARG A 379 -147.20 -5.87 71.60
CA ARG A 379 -147.54 -5.61 73.02
C ARG A 379 -148.53 -4.46 73.17
N GLU A 380 -148.25 -3.31 72.54
CA GLU A 380 -149.17 -2.15 72.59
C GLU A 380 -150.55 -2.46 71.99
N ALA A 381 -150.63 -3.32 70.97
CA ALA A 381 -151.90 -3.78 70.42
C ALA A 381 -152.66 -4.65 71.44
N ALA A 382 -151.99 -5.63 72.04
CA ALA A 382 -152.59 -6.52 73.04
C ALA A 382 -153.04 -5.77 74.31
N GLU A 383 -152.27 -4.79 74.78
CA GLU A 383 -152.66 -3.95 75.93
C GLU A 383 -153.89 -3.08 75.63
N LYS A 384 -153.98 -2.51 74.42
CA LYS A 384 -155.15 -1.73 73.97
C LYS A 384 -156.39 -2.63 73.75
N GLU A 385 -156.21 -3.91 73.46
CA GLU A 385 -157.29 -4.90 73.36
C GLU A 385 -157.76 -5.38 74.75
N ALA A 386 -156.83 -5.68 75.66
CA ALA A 386 -157.13 -6.02 77.05
C ALA A 386 -157.89 -4.89 77.77
N ALA A 387 -157.49 -3.63 77.58
CA ALA A 387 -158.19 -2.48 78.14
C ALA A 387 -159.65 -2.35 77.61
N LYS A 388 -159.88 -2.64 76.32
CA LYS A 388 -161.24 -2.68 75.75
C LYS A 388 -162.07 -3.82 76.34
N ALA A 389 -161.47 -5.01 76.51
CA ALA A 389 -162.14 -6.15 77.13
C ALA A 389 -162.54 -5.88 78.59
N GLU A 390 -161.70 -5.19 79.36
CA GLU A 390 -162.02 -4.82 80.75
C GLU A 390 -163.16 -3.79 80.84
N ILE A 391 -163.16 -2.77 79.97
CA ILE A 391 -164.25 -1.79 79.87
C ILE A 391 -165.56 -2.49 79.50
N ALA A 392 -165.55 -3.40 78.51
CA ALA A 392 -166.73 -4.18 78.13
C ALA A 392 -167.24 -5.05 79.30
N ARG A 393 -166.34 -5.67 80.08
CA ARG A 393 -166.70 -6.49 81.25
C ARG A 393 -167.33 -5.66 82.37
N LYS A 394 -166.81 -4.45 82.63
CA LYS A 394 -167.40 -3.49 83.58
C LYS A 394 -168.78 -2.99 83.14
N GLN A 395 -168.98 -2.74 81.84
CA GLN A 395 -170.29 -2.36 81.29
C GLN A 395 -171.31 -3.52 81.33
N ALA A 396 -170.89 -4.77 81.14
CA ALA A 396 -171.76 -5.93 81.24
C ALA A 396 -172.35 -6.09 82.66
N ILE A 397 -171.51 -5.97 83.70
CA ILE A 397 -171.94 -6.04 85.10
C ILE A 397 -172.94 -4.91 85.44
N GLN A 398 -172.71 -3.69 84.95
CA GLN A 398 -173.67 -2.59 85.13
C GLN A 398 -175.02 -2.82 84.44
N ARG A 399 -175.08 -3.59 83.35
CA ARG A 399 -176.35 -3.97 82.70
C ARG A 399 -177.10 -5.02 83.52
N GLN A 400 -176.42 -6.07 83.97
CA GLN A 400 -177.05 -7.12 84.80
C GLN A 400 -177.64 -6.53 86.08
N ASN A 401 -176.90 -5.65 86.78
CA ASN A 401 -177.40 -5.00 87.99
C ASN A 401 -178.61 -4.08 87.73
N ARG A 402 -178.74 -3.49 86.54
CA ARG A 402 -179.96 -2.75 86.13
C ARG A 402 -181.13 -3.68 85.84
N GLU A 403 -180.89 -4.78 85.12
CA GLU A 403 -181.92 -5.75 84.76
C GLU A 403 -182.50 -6.47 85.99
N GLU A 404 -181.71 -6.69 87.05
CA GLU A 404 -182.23 -7.20 88.33
C GLU A 404 -183.07 -6.15 89.07
N TYR A 405 -182.64 -4.88 89.11
CA TYR A 405 -183.44 -3.79 89.69
C TYR A 405 -184.79 -3.63 88.97
N GLU A 406 -184.81 -3.66 87.63
CA GLU A 406 -186.06 -3.61 86.86
C GLU A 406 -186.96 -4.82 87.10
N LYS A 407 -186.41 -6.02 87.30
CA LYS A 407 -187.19 -7.21 87.64
C LYS A 407 -187.85 -7.08 89.02
N GLN A 408 -187.14 -6.56 90.03
CA GLN A 408 -187.69 -6.33 91.36
C GLN A 408 -188.84 -5.30 91.33
N ILE A 409 -188.66 -4.19 90.60
CA ILE A 409 -189.71 -3.17 90.42
C ILE A 409 -190.96 -3.76 89.72
N LYS A 410 -190.77 -4.56 88.67
CA LYS A 410 -191.87 -5.23 87.93
C LYS A 410 -192.57 -6.32 88.75
N PHE A 411 -191.92 -6.88 89.78
CA PHE A 411 -192.56 -7.83 90.70
C PHE A 411 -193.49 -7.10 91.68
N ALA A 412 -192.99 -6.08 92.36
CA ALA A 412 -193.78 -5.27 93.31
C ALA A 412 -195.02 -4.63 92.65
N GLN A 413 -194.87 -4.08 91.44
CA GLN A 413 -195.98 -3.49 90.67
C GLN A 413 -197.03 -4.52 90.19
N ASN A 414 -196.73 -5.82 90.23
CA ASN A 414 -197.70 -6.87 89.93
C ASN A 414 -198.41 -7.38 91.19
N GLU A 415 -197.73 -7.43 92.33
CA GLU A 415 -198.38 -7.72 93.63
C GLU A 415 -199.41 -6.64 93.96
N GLU A 416 -199.03 -5.36 93.84
CA GLU A 416 -199.92 -4.20 94.07
C GLU A 416 -201.20 -4.26 93.20
N LYS A 417 -201.07 -4.59 91.90
CA LYS A 417 -202.21 -4.77 90.98
C LYS A 417 -203.04 -6.02 91.28
N THR A 418 -202.42 -7.08 91.79
CA THR A 418 -203.15 -8.31 92.14
C THR A 418 -204.05 -8.08 93.34
N GLU A 419 -203.57 -7.33 94.33
CA GLU A 419 -204.38 -6.97 95.51
C GLU A 419 -205.44 -5.90 95.18
N GLU A 420 -205.15 -4.97 94.25
CA GLU A 420 -206.17 -4.04 93.73
C GLU A 420 -207.33 -4.77 93.02
N VAL A 421 -207.01 -5.78 92.19
CA VAL A 421 -208.03 -6.64 91.55
C VAL A 421 -208.84 -7.41 92.59
N ARG A 422 -208.22 -7.84 93.69
CA ARG A 422 -208.88 -8.53 94.80
C ARG A 422 -209.91 -7.64 95.49
N MET A 423 -209.53 -6.40 95.81
CA MET A 423 -210.43 -5.39 96.40
C MET A 423 -211.59 -5.03 95.46
N ARG A 424 -211.31 -4.83 94.16
CA ARG A 424 -212.34 -4.58 93.13
C ARG A 424 -213.34 -5.73 92.98
N LYS A 425 -212.94 -6.97 93.30
CA LYS A 425 -213.84 -8.15 93.23
C LYS A 425 -214.87 -8.15 94.38
N VAL A 426 -214.43 -7.87 95.61
CA VAL A 426 -215.32 -7.77 96.79
C VAL A 426 -216.37 -6.67 96.59
N ALA A 427 -215.96 -5.52 96.05
CA ALA A 427 -216.89 -4.42 95.74
C ALA A 427 -217.98 -4.82 94.73
N LYS A 428 -217.64 -5.58 93.69
CA LYS A 428 -218.61 -6.05 92.69
C LYS A 428 -219.58 -7.11 93.21
N GLU A 429 -219.19 -7.91 94.19
CA GLU A 429 -220.10 -8.90 94.78
C GLU A 429 -221.18 -8.21 95.63
N GLN A 430 -220.83 -7.16 96.39
CA GLN A 430 -221.80 -6.31 97.11
C GLN A 430 -222.74 -5.54 96.15
N GLU A 431 -222.23 -5.05 95.01
CA GLU A 431 -223.06 -4.34 94.04
C GLU A 431 -224.03 -5.27 93.29
N ASN A 432 -223.65 -6.52 93.03
CA ASN A 432 -224.54 -7.52 92.43
C ASN A 432 -225.71 -7.91 93.36
N GLU A 433 -225.51 -8.00 94.68
CA GLU A 433 -226.63 -8.20 95.62
C GLU A 433 -227.61 -7.01 95.57
N ARG A 434 -227.09 -5.79 95.52
CA ARG A 434 -227.89 -4.56 95.41
C ARG A 434 -228.70 -4.50 94.10
N ILE A 435 -228.11 -4.88 92.96
CA ILE A 435 -228.82 -4.94 91.67
C ILE A 435 -229.92 -6.01 91.70
N LYS A 436 -229.66 -7.17 92.31
CA LYS A 436 -230.65 -8.26 92.39
C LYS A 436 -231.87 -7.89 93.26
N MET A 437 -231.65 -7.11 94.33
CA MET A 437 -232.71 -6.52 95.15
C MET A 437 -233.57 -5.52 94.35
N MET A 438 -232.96 -4.67 93.52
CA MET A 438 -233.70 -3.68 92.71
C MET A 438 -234.55 -4.29 91.59
N SER A 439 -234.14 -5.43 91.01
CA SER A 439 -234.90 -6.09 89.93
C SER A 439 -236.27 -6.63 90.39
N MET A 440 -236.48 -6.82 91.70
CA MET A 440 -237.78 -7.21 92.27
C MET A 440 -238.79 -6.05 92.42
N HIS A 441 -238.55 -4.87 91.85
CA HIS A 441 -239.36 -3.67 92.11
C HIS A 441 -239.91 -2.91 90.88
N LEU A 442 -239.68 -3.38 89.64
CA LEU A 442 -240.14 -2.67 88.43
C LEU A 442 -240.93 -3.56 87.45
N ASN A 443 -241.95 -4.24 87.98
CA ASN A 443 -243.11 -4.63 87.17
C ASN A 443 -244.06 -3.44 87.04
N GLY A 444 -244.39 -3.02 85.81
CA GLY A 444 -245.57 -2.17 85.56
C GLY A 444 -245.31 -0.71 85.14
N ILE A 445 -244.71 -0.50 83.96
CA ILE A 445 -244.91 0.62 83.01
C ILE A 445 -244.37 0.12 81.65
N GLY A 446 -245.08 0.18 80.53
CA GLY A 446 -246.50 0.48 80.29
C GLY A 446 -246.86 0.33 78.81
N ASP A 447 -247.99 -0.32 78.48
CA ASP A 447 -248.41 -0.66 77.11
C ASP A 447 -248.76 0.57 76.23
N VAL A 448 -247.75 1.24 75.67
CA VAL A 448 -247.95 2.40 74.76
C VAL A 448 -247.53 2.11 73.32
N GLU A 449 -246.41 1.43 73.07
CA GLU A 449 -245.93 1.19 71.69
C GLU A 449 -246.66 0.08 70.92
N LYS A 450 -247.72 -0.52 71.49
CA LYS A 450 -248.73 -1.26 70.71
C LYS A 450 -249.63 -0.35 69.85
N ALA A 451 -249.64 0.96 70.11
CA ALA A 451 -250.50 1.93 69.41
C ALA A 451 -249.82 2.61 68.22
N ILE A 452 -248.49 2.57 68.08
CA ILE A 452 -247.79 3.15 66.93
C ILE A 452 -247.77 2.16 65.76
N ASN A 453 -248.94 2.08 65.11
CA ASN A 453 -249.07 2.24 63.66
C ASN A 453 -248.09 1.43 62.80
N VAL A 454 -248.43 0.28 62.23
CA VAL A 454 -249.67 -0.06 61.48
C VAL A 454 -249.94 0.87 60.26
N LEU A 455 -249.18 1.97 60.09
CA LEU A 455 -249.31 2.95 59.00
C LEU A 455 -248.10 2.91 58.04
N LYS A 456 -247.76 1.69 57.57
CA LYS A 456 -246.94 1.31 56.40
C LYS A 456 -246.45 -0.14 56.63
N ARG A 457 -247.15 -1.24 56.34
CA ARG A 457 -248.22 -1.54 55.35
C ARG A 457 -247.87 -1.19 53.91
N SER A 458 -248.27 -2.11 53.02
CA SER A 458 -248.51 -1.97 51.57
C SER A 458 -247.36 -1.50 50.66
N GLN A 459 -247.10 -2.35 49.64
CA GLN A 459 -246.49 -2.05 48.33
C GLN A 459 -244.97 -1.73 48.32
N GLY A 460 -244.22 -2.11 47.29
CA GLY A 460 -244.54 -2.99 46.14
C GLY A 460 -243.95 -2.49 44.81
N ALA A 461 -243.46 -3.42 43.99
CA ALA A 461 -242.71 -3.20 42.73
C ALA A 461 -241.33 -2.51 42.93
N GLU A 462 -240.35 -2.70 42.06
CA GLU A 462 -240.33 -3.50 40.81
C GLU A 462 -239.55 -4.82 40.95
#